data_AF-A0A8J2I0D2-F1
#
_entry.id   AF-A0A8J2I0D2-F1
#
_cell.length_a   1.000
_cell.length_b   1.000
_cell.length_c   1.000
_cell.angle_alpha   90.00
_cell.angle_beta   90.00
_cell.angle_gamma   90.00
#
_symmetry.space_group_name_H-M   'P 1'
#
loop_
_entity.id
_entity.type
_entity.pdbx_description
1 polymer ?
#
loop_
_entity_poly.entity_id
_entity_poly.type
_entity_poly.pdbx_seq_one_letter_code
_entity_poly.pdbx_strand_id
1 'polypeptide(L)'
;MAFPDKAWKDRAAMIEPGTAPWDVSISEADFAKLKAGVDSESMDDRWNIWSTEESQNNNILVHYARSWTGNKLYILHVKPNDGDSGNGAKIEAITWEQDKGGVPISEEQGKKDAVVITRAQLDCKIEALPEYDFNDTWDNPAARRVVEEQQRQK
;
A
#
# COMPACT_ATOMS: atom_id res chain seq x y z
N MET A 1 25.32 -1.66 7.19
CA MET A 1 24.18 -2.11 8.02
C MET A 1 23.63 -3.36 7.38
N ALA A 2 23.62 -4.50 8.07
CA ALA A 2 22.93 -5.68 7.57
C ALA A 2 21.43 -5.42 7.59
N PHE A 3 20.71 -5.82 6.54
CA PHE A 3 19.25 -5.81 6.56
C PHE A 3 18.77 -6.66 7.73
N PRO A 4 17.85 -6.17 8.57
CA PRO A 4 17.26 -7.01 9.59
C PRO A 4 16.63 -8.23 8.90
N ASP A 5 16.80 -9.40 9.52
CA ASP A 5 16.10 -10.64 9.16
C ASP A 5 14.61 -10.35 8.87
N LYS A 6 13.97 -11.15 8.01
CA LYS A 6 12.60 -10.98 7.47
C LYS A 6 11.49 -10.92 8.54
N ALA A 7 11.84 -10.93 9.82
CA ALA A 7 11.04 -10.57 10.99
C ALA A 7 10.38 -9.18 10.92
N TRP A 8 10.64 -8.36 9.90
CA TRP A 8 9.87 -7.14 9.64
C TRP A 8 8.41 -7.43 9.25
N LYS A 9 8.07 -8.63 8.75
CA LYS A 9 6.68 -9.00 8.44
C LYS A 9 5.78 -9.00 9.69
N ASP A 10 6.37 -9.21 10.87
CA ASP A 10 5.69 -9.22 12.17
C ASP A 10 5.80 -7.88 12.93
N ARG A 11 6.37 -6.83 12.31
CA ARG A 11 6.48 -5.51 12.94
C ARG A 11 5.12 -4.86 13.20
N ALA A 12 5.17 -3.89 14.12
CA ALA A 12 4.06 -3.18 14.75
C ALA A 12 2.95 -2.77 13.76
N ALA A 13 1.72 -2.81 14.27
CA ALA A 13 0.52 -2.36 13.56
C ALA A 13 0.63 -0.89 13.16
N MET A 14 -0.08 -0.52 12.09
CA MET A 14 -0.24 0.87 11.64
C MET A 14 -0.69 1.77 12.79
N ILE A 15 -0.15 2.99 12.84
CA ILE A 15 -0.59 4.01 13.78
C ILE A 15 -1.87 4.62 13.23
N GLU A 16 -2.93 4.68 14.04
CA GLU A 16 -4.24 5.23 13.66
C GLU A 16 -4.72 4.75 12.27
N PRO A 17 -4.98 3.45 12.09
CA PRO A 17 -5.36 2.92 10.79
C PRO A 17 -6.77 3.37 10.39
N GLY A 18 -6.87 4.03 9.23
CA GLY A 18 -8.13 4.32 8.56
C GLY A 18 -8.47 3.18 7.60
N THR A 19 -9.73 2.77 7.52
CA THR A 19 -10.18 1.78 6.52
C THR A 19 -11.35 2.33 5.73
N ALA A 20 -11.30 2.17 4.41
CA ALA A 20 -12.34 2.63 3.51
C ALA A 20 -12.61 1.62 2.38
N PRO A 21 -13.88 1.48 1.94
CA PRO A 21 -14.21 0.68 0.77
C PRO A 21 -13.61 1.30 -0.49
N TRP A 22 -13.25 0.44 -1.45
CA TRP A 22 -12.67 0.89 -2.73
C TRP A 22 -13.37 0.28 -3.94
N ASP A 23 -13.76 -1.00 -3.86
CA ASP A 23 -14.58 -1.68 -4.87
C ASP A 23 -13.97 -1.74 -6.29
N VAL A 24 -12.66 -1.95 -6.41
CA VAL A 24 -11.92 -1.89 -7.69
C VAL A 24 -11.61 -3.28 -8.22
N SER A 25 -12.04 -3.58 -9.45
CA SER A 25 -11.68 -4.83 -10.13
C SER A 25 -10.27 -4.80 -10.70
N ILE A 26 -9.55 -5.92 -10.58
CA ILE A 26 -8.22 -6.13 -11.13
C ILE A 26 -8.16 -7.39 -11.99
N SER A 27 -7.27 -7.38 -12.99
CA SER A 27 -7.04 -8.52 -13.88
C SER A 27 -6.36 -9.68 -13.16
N GLU A 28 -6.44 -10.89 -13.73
CA GLU A 28 -5.70 -12.06 -13.24
C GLU A 28 -4.20 -11.80 -13.15
N ALA A 29 -3.66 -11.11 -14.15
CA ALA A 29 -2.24 -10.80 -14.23
C ALA A 29 -1.81 -9.87 -13.09
N ASP A 30 -2.59 -8.81 -12.83
CA ASP A 30 -2.32 -7.90 -11.71
C ASP A 30 -2.52 -8.59 -10.36
N PHE A 31 -3.52 -9.48 -10.26
CA PHE A 31 -3.76 -10.26 -9.05
C PHE A 31 -2.60 -11.23 -8.76
N ALA A 32 -2.08 -11.92 -9.78
CA ALA A 32 -0.92 -12.79 -9.64
C ALA A 32 0.33 -12.02 -9.20
N LYS A 33 0.55 -10.81 -9.74
CA LYS A 33 1.63 -9.90 -9.34
C LYS A 33 1.48 -9.43 -7.89
N LEU A 34 0.29 -9.05 -7.46
CA LEU A 34 -0.01 -8.69 -6.06
C LEU A 34 0.23 -9.85 -5.10
N LYS A 35 -0.17 -11.07 -5.49
CA LYS A 35 0.05 -12.28 -4.68
C LYS A 35 1.54 -12.63 -4.57
N ALA A 36 2.30 -12.48 -5.64
CA ALA A 36 3.75 -12.69 -5.64
C ALA A 36 4.48 -11.69 -4.74
N GLY A 37 4.07 -10.42 -4.79
CA GLY A 37 4.70 -9.34 -4.03
C GLY A 37 6.12 -9.01 -4.52
N VAL A 38 6.83 -8.19 -3.74
CA VAL A 38 8.24 -7.87 -3.94
C VAL A 38 8.94 -7.73 -2.59
N ASP A 39 10.05 -8.43 -2.42
CA ASP A 39 10.94 -8.24 -1.28
C ASP A 39 12.08 -7.32 -1.76
N SER A 40 12.26 -6.14 -1.14
CA SER A 40 13.36 -5.23 -1.44
C SER A 40 14.72 -5.85 -1.06
N GLU A 41 15.72 -5.68 -1.92
CA GLU A 41 17.12 -6.05 -1.66
C GLU A 41 17.93 -4.86 -1.10
N SER A 42 17.45 -3.63 -1.34
CA SER A 42 18.08 -2.38 -0.95
C SER A 42 17.11 -1.38 -0.30
N MET A 43 17.66 -0.39 0.42
CA MET A 43 16.89 0.80 0.81
C MET A 43 16.36 1.58 -0.41
N ASP A 44 17.04 1.46 -1.55
CA ASP A 44 16.69 2.14 -2.80
C ASP A 44 15.41 1.61 -3.45
N ASP A 45 15.02 0.37 -3.14
CA ASP A 45 13.78 -0.26 -3.61
C ASP A 45 12.55 0.31 -2.88
N ARG A 46 12.79 0.91 -1.71
CA ARG A 46 11.86 1.67 -0.86
C ARG A 46 10.66 0.92 -0.28
N TRP A 47 10.21 -0.17 -0.89
CA TRP A 47 8.96 -0.85 -0.56
C TRP A 47 9.09 -2.37 -0.55
N ASN A 48 8.65 -2.97 0.56
CA ASN A 48 8.34 -4.39 0.62
C ASN A 48 6.84 -4.58 0.44
N ILE A 49 6.45 -5.49 -0.45
CA ILE A 49 5.06 -5.85 -0.70
C ILE A 49 4.90 -7.36 -0.56
N TRP A 50 3.94 -7.80 0.23
CA TRP A 50 3.68 -9.23 0.39
C TRP A 50 2.20 -9.49 0.69
N SER A 51 1.76 -10.69 0.33
CA SER A 51 0.39 -11.13 0.53
C SER A 51 0.28 -12.12 1.69
N THR A 52 -0.80 -12.03 2.47
CA THR A 52 -1.19 -13.01 3.49
C THR A 52 -2.65 -13.39 3.30
N GLU A 53 -2.99 -14.66 3.54
CA GLU A 53 -4.37 -15.12 3.48
C GLU A 53 -5.12 -14.75 4.77
N GLU A 54 -6.35 -14.23 4.62
CA GLU A 54 -7.27 -14.00 5.72
C GLU A 54 -7.91 -15.34 6.11
N SER A 55 -7.78 -15.70 7.38
CA SER A 55 -8.09 -17.02 7.92
C SER A 55 -9.55 -17.46 7.79
N GLN A 56 -10.47 -16.56 7.43
CA GLN A 56 -11.91 -16.83 7.46
C GLN A 56 -12.58 -16.84 6.07
N ASN A 57 -12.07 -16.12 5.07
CA ASN A 57 -12.84 -15.79 3.86
C ASN A 57 -12.09 -15.99 2.52
N ASN A 58 -10.93 -16.67 2.49
CA ASN A 58 -10.04 -16.75 1.30
C ASN A 58 -9.62 -15.39 0.73
N ASN A 59 -9.91 -14.30 1.44
CA ASN A 59 -9.44 -12.97 1.10
C ASN A 59 -7.93 -12.91 1.27
N ILE A 60 -7.29 -12.06 0.49
CA ILE A 60 -5.86 -11.82 0.55
C ILE A 60 -5.65 -10.39 1.04
N LEU A 61 -4.81 -10.25 2.07
CA LEU A 61 -4.32 -8.97 2.53
C LEU A 61 -2.96 -8.72 1.89
N VAL A 62 -2.86 -7.67 1.06
CA VAL A 62 -1.59 -7.24 0.48
C VAL A 62 -1.03 -6.11 1.32
N HIS A 63 0.10 -6.34 1.96
CA HIS A 63 0.75 -5.39 2.88
C HIS A 63 1.85 -4.62 2.15
N TYR A 64 1.97 -3.34 2.48
CA TYR A 64 2.97 -2.44 1.95
C TYR A 64 3.76 -1.85 3.12
N ALA A 65 5.06 -2.09 3.14
CA ALA A 65 5.95 -1.57 4.17
C ALA A 65 7.18 -0.88 3.57
N ARG A 66 7.76 0.08 4.29
CA ARG A 66 9.03 0.69 3.89
C ARG A 66 10.18 -0.31 4.01
N SER A 67 11.06 -0.36 3.02
CA SER A 67 12.15 -1.34 3.00
C SER A 67 13.15 -1.17 4.15
N TRP A 68 13.38 0.08 4.59
CA TRP A 68 14.37 0.40 5.62
C TRP A 68 13.82 0.46 7.06
N THR A 69 12.52 0.75 7.26
CA THR A 69 11.90 0.70 8.61
C THR A 69 11.02 -0.52 8.84
N GLY A 70 10.59 -1.22 7.80
CA GLY A 70 9.58 -2.28 7.92
C GLY A 70 8.22 -1.79 8.45
N ASN A 71 7.99 -0.47 8.52
CA ASN A 71 6.71 0.07 8.98
C ASN A 71 5.67 -0.19 7.90
N LYS A 72 4.59 -0.86 8.29
CA LYS A 72 3.41 -1.09 7.46
C LYS A 72 2.66 0.22 7.31
N LEU A 73 2.38 0.62 6.08
CA LEU A 73 1.70 1.89 5.79
C LEU A 73 0.37 1.71 5.08
N TYR A 74 0.25 0.65 4.27
CA TYR A 74 -0.97 0.36 3.53
C TYR A 74 -1.24 -1.15 3.55
N ILE A 75 -2.52 -1.51 3.57
CA ILE A 75 -3.03 -2.86 3.39
C ILE A 75 -4.18 -2.82 2.37
N LEU A 76 -4.09 -3.62 1.32
CA LEU A 76 -5.21 -3.85 0.41
C LEU A 76 -5.94 -5.12 0.80
N HIS A 77 -7.27 -5.02 0.90
CA HIS A 77 -8.16 -6.16 1.13
C HIS A 77 -8.64 -6.62 -0.23
N VAL A 78 -8.11 -7.74 -0.69
CA VAL A 78 -8.35 -8.27 -2.04
C VAL A 78 -9.15 -9.56 -1.93
N LYS A 79 -10.33 -9.57 -2.55
CA LYS A 79 -11.17 -10.75 -2.67
C LYS A 79 -11.00 -11.39 -4.05
N PRO A 80 -10.55 -12.65 -4.13
CA PRO A 80 -10.59 -13.41 -5.37
C PRO A 80 -12.04 -13.54 -5.87
N ASN A 81 -12.26 -13.50 -7.19
CA ASN A 81 -13.60 -13.77 -7.71
C ASN A 81 -13.91 -15.26 -7.61
N ASP A 82 -15.00 -15.63 -6.92
CA ASP A 82 -15.46 -17.01 -6.82
C ASP A 82 -16.16 -17.44 -8.13
N GLY A 83 -15.54 -18.35 -8.90
CA GLY A 83 -16.16 -19.00 -10.06
C GLY A 83 -15.18 -19.67 -11.03
N ASP A 84 -15.69 -20.67 -11.78
CA ASP A 84 -14.99 -21.51 -12.78
C ASP A 84 -14.54 -20.74 -14.05
N SER A 85 -14.66 -19.41 -14.04
CA SER A 85 -14.21 -18.47 -15.08
C SER A 85 -13.33 -17.37 -14.49
N GLY A 86 -12.70 -17.67 -13.34
CA GLY A 86 -11.88 -16.76 -12.56
C GLY A 86 -10.67 -16.28 -13.33
N ASN A 87 -10.72 -15.01 -13.74
CA ASN A 87 -9.59 -14.34 -14.38
C ASN A 87 -9.29 -12.99 -13.70
N GLY A 88 -9.48 -12.89 -12.38
CA GLY A 88 -9.20 -11.66 -11.66
C GLY A 88 -9.63 -11.66 -10.19
N ALA A 89 -9.52 -10.49 -9.58
CA ALA A 89 -9.91 -10.26 -8.19
C ALA A 89 -10.48 -8.85 -8.02
N LYS A 90 -10.91 -8.53 -6.82
CA LYS A 90 -11.48 -7.23 -6.46
C LYS A 90 -10.80 -6.70 -5.20
N ILE A 91 -10.34 -5.46 -5.25
CA ILE A 91 -9.91 -4.71 -4.06
C ILE A 91 -11.18 -4.19 -3.39
N GLU A 92 -11.59 -4.83 -2.30
CA GLU A 92 -12.81 -4.46 -1.56
C GLU A 92 -12.57 -3.21 -0.72
N ALA A 93 -11.41 -3.12 -0.07
CA ALA A 93 -11.07 -2.03 0.82
C ALA A 93 -9.56 -1.75 0.86
N ILE A 94 -9.23 -0.58 1.38
CA ILE A 94 -7.87 -0.19 1.75
C ILE A 94 -7.85 0.18 3.23
N THR A 95 -6.82 -0.26 3.93
CA THR A 95 -6.43 0.27 5.22
C THR A 95 -5.12 1.05 5.06
N TRP A 96 -5.02 2.25 5.64
CA TRP A 96 -3.81 3.06 5.60
C TRP A 96 -3.49 3.68 6.96
N GLU A 97 -2.22 3.94 7.22
CA GLU A 97 -1.76 4.72 8.37
C GLU A 97 -2.17 6.20 8.18
N GLN A 98 -3.06 6.71 9.04
CA GLN A 98 -3.55 8.08 8.93
C GLN A 98 -2.52 9.10 9.41
N ASP A 99 -1.59 8.71 10.29
CA ASP A 99 -0.50 9.56 10.73
C ASP A 99 0.86 9.02 10.30
N LYS A 100 1.39 9.57 9.20
CA LYS A 100 2.68 9.18 8.65
C LYS A 100 3.80 10.06 9.23
N GLY A 101 4.04 9.93 10.52
CA GLY A 101 5.10 10.66 11.23
C GLY A 101 4.80 12.15 11.41
N GLY A 102 3.58 12.48 11.81
CA GLY A 102 3.07 13.84 12.00
C GLY A 102 2.37 14.41 10.76
N VAL A 103 2.25 13.65 9.67
CA VAL A 103 1.59 14.07 8.44
C VAL A 103 0.27 13.33 8.28
N PRO A 104 -0.88 14.03 8.36
CA PRO A 104 -2.17 13.39 8.18
C PRO A 104 -2.37 12.95 6.73
N ILE A 105 -2.75 11.69 6.54
CA ILE A 105 -3.04 11.06 5.24
C ILE A 105 -4.55 10.85 5.11
N SER A 106 -5.15 11.48 4.11
CA SER A 106 -6.56 11.28 3.77
C SER A 106 -6.79 9.95 3.06
N GLU A 107 -8.04 9.50 3.01
CA GLU A 107 -8.44 8.32 2.24
C GLU A 107 -8.02 8.44 0.76
N GLU A 108 -8.28 9.60 0.15
CA GLU A 108 -7.93 9.85 -1.26
C GLU A 108 -6.43 9.69 -1.50
N GLN A 109 -5.61 10.27 -0.60
CA GLN A 109 -4.16 10.15 -0.70
C GLN A 109 -3.70 8.71 -0.45
N GLY A 110 -4.30 8.01 0.53
CA GLY A 110 -3.98 6.60 0.80
C GLY A 110 -4.26 5.70 -0.41
N LYS A 111 -5.40 5.88 -1.07
CA LYS A 111 -5.76 5.19 -2.33
C LYS A 111 -4.74 5.52 -3.43
N LYS A 112 -4.44 6.81 -3.63
CA LYS A 112 -3.49 7.27 -4.65
C LYS A 112 -2.09 6.69 -4.46
N ASP A 113 -1.57 6.76 -3.23
CA ASP A 113 -0.27 6.18 -2.86
C ASP A 113 -0.25 4.69 -3.16
N ALA A 114 -1.28 3.94 -2.75
CA ALA A 114 -1.34 2.50 -2.98
C ALA A 114 -1.32 2.14 -4.48
N VAL A 115 -2.02 2.89 -5.34
CA VAL A 115 -1.97 2.66 -6.80
C VAL A 115 -0.59 2.95 -7.37
N VAL A 116 0.00 4.09 -7.02
CA VAL A 116 1.31 4.50 -7.55
C VAL A 116 2.39 3.52 -7.13
N ILE A 117 2.39 3.09 -5.86
CA ILE A 117 3.35 2.09 -5.35
C ILE A 117 3.14 0.76 -6.07
N THR A 118 1.91 0.30 -6.20
CA THR A 118 1.58 -0.98 -6.87
C THR A 118 2.03 -0.98 -8.33
N ARG A 119 1.81 0.11 -9.07
CA ARG A 119 2.31 0.28 -10.43
C ARG A 119 3.83 0.30 -10.49
N ALA A 120 4.48 1.11 -9.65
CA ALA A 120 5.92 1.30 -9.69
C ALA A 120 6.71 0.05 -9.27
N GLN A 121 6.18 -0.74 -8.34
CA GLN A 121 6.90 -1.86 -7.73
C GLN A 121 6.56 -3.22 -8.35
N LEU A 122 5.32 -3.41 -8.77
CA LEU A 122 4.84 -4.70 -9.28
C LEU A 122 4.50 -4.66 -10.77
N ASP A 123 4.60 -3.49 -11.41
CA ASP A 123 4.15 -3.27 -12.79
C ASP A 123 2.67 -3.66 -12.98
N CYS A 124 1.86 -3.53 -11.93
CA CYS A 124 0.43 -3.80 -11.98
C CYS A 124 -0.30 -2.63 -12.63
N LYS A 125 -1.16 -2.86 -13.63
CA LYS A 125 -1.83 -1.76 -14.33
C LYS A 125 -2.99 -1.19 -13.53
N ILE A 126 -3.84 -2.05 -12.96
CA ILE A 126 -5.11 -1.67 -12.33
C ILE A 126 -5.90 -0.75 -13.28
N GLU A 127 -6.33 -1.32 -14.41
CA GLU A 127 -6.92 -0.57 -15.53
C GLU A 127 -8.18 0.22 -15.15
N ALA A 128 -8.86 -0.17 -14.07
CA ALA A 128 -10.03 0.52 -13.55
C ALA A 128 -9.74 1.89 -12.92
N LEU A 129 -8.47 2.26 -12.69
CA LEU A 129 -8.07 3.50 -12.04
C LEU A 129 -7.22 4.40 -12.94
N PRO A 130 -7.35 5.73 -12.84
CA PRO A 130 -6.60 6.67 -13.66
C PRO A 130 -5.09 6.59 -13.38
N GLU A 131 -4.27 7.03 -14.34
CA GLU A 131 -2.84 7.24 -14.11
C GLU A 131 -2.63 8.44 -13.18
N TYR A 132 -1.84 8.22 -12.12
CA TYR A 132 -1.48 9.24 -11.15
C TYR A 132 -0.01 9.59 -11.33
N ASP A 133 0.35 10.87 -11.23
CA ASP A 133 1.75 11.28 -11.23
C ASP A 133 2.42 10.82 -9.92
N PHE A 134 3.62 10.26 -10.02
CA PHE A 134 4.43 9.91 -8.87
C PHE A 134 4.69 11.12 -7.96
N ASN A 135 4.85 12.31 -8.55
CA ASN A 135 5.05 13.56 -7.81
C ASN A 135 3.89 13.87 -6.87
N ASP A 136 2.67 13.47 -7.21
CA ASP A 136 1.50 13.71 -6.37
C ASP A 136 1.49 12.89 -5.07
N THR A 137 2.34 11.86 -4.96
CA THR A 137 2.54 11.11 -3.70
C THR A 137 3.57 11.79 -2.80
N TRP A 138 4.45 12.61 -3.37
CA TRP A 138 5.50 13.33 -2.67
C TRP A 138 5.07 14.75 -2.28
N ASP A 139 4.30 15.42 -3.13
CA ASP A 139 3.79 16.78 -2.96
C ASP A 139 2.48 16.83 -2.15
N ASN A 140 2.34 15.96 -1.14
CA ASN A 140 1.17 16.00 -0.27
C ASN A 140 1.07 17.38 0.42
N PRO A 141 0.02 18.19 0.18
CA PRO A 141 -0.13 19.51 0.77
C PRO A 141 -0.20 19.47 2.31
N ALA A 142 -0.61 18.34 2.91
CA ALA A 142 -0.54 18.15 4.36
C ALA A 142 0.90 18.17 4.88
N ALA A 143 1.85 17.58 4.14
CA ALA A 143 3.27 17.61 4.50
C ALA A 143 3.82 19.04 4.45
N ARG A 144 3.43 19.83 3.44
CA ARG A 144 3.83 21.25 3.31
C ARG A 144 3.34 22.08 4.49
N ARG A 145 2.08 21.90 4.91
CA ARG A 145 1.51 22.59 6.08
C ARG A 145 2.27 22.28 7.37
N VAL A 146 2.59 21.01 7.61
CA VAL A 146 3.37 20.59 8.79
C VAL A 146 4.76 21.25 8.78
N VAL A 147 5.44 21.28 7.63
CA VAL A 147 6.74 21.95 7.50
C VAL A 147 6.64 23.45 7.77
N GLU A 148 5.63 24.12 7.22
CA GLU A 148 5.39 25.56 7.44
C GLU A 148 5.07 25.87 8.91
N GLU A 149 4.27 25.05 9.58
CA GLU A 149 3.96 25.20 11.01
C GLU A 149 5.18 24.97 11.90
N GLN A 150 6.03 24.00 11.57
CA GLN A 150 7.29 23.78 12.28
C GLN A 150 8.29 24.92 12.06
N GLN A 151 8.28 25.56 10.88
CA GLN A 151 9.11 26.74 10.60
C GLN A 151 8.61 27.99 11.34
N ARG A 152 7.29 28.16 11.53
CA ARG A 152 6.70 29.28 12.28
C ARG A 152 6.93 29.19 13.80
N GLN A 153 7.21 28.00 14.32
CA GLN A 153 7.47 27.74 15.74
C GLN A 153 8.96 27.83 16.12
N LYS A 154 9.85 28.19 15.17
CA LYS A 154 11.27 28.45 15.40
C LYS A 154 11.55 29.95 15.34
#